data_AF-A0A8K0I2E5-F1
#
_entry.id   AF-A0A8K0I2E5-F1
#
_cell.length_a   1.000
_cell.length_b   1.000
_cell.length_c   1.000
_cell.angle_alpha   90.00
_cell.angle_beta   90.00
_cell.angle_gamma   90.00
#
_symmetry.space_group_name_H-M   'P 1'
#
loop_
_entity.id
_entity.type
_entity.pdbx_description
1 polymer ?
#
loop_
_entity_poly.entity_id
_entity_poly.type
_entity_poly.pdbx_seq_one_letter_code
_entity_poly.pdbx_strand_id
1 'polypeptide(L)' 'MQGWGKTIILGVEMHGSPLCISSSEILRGKCIKGSLFGGIKAKNDIPILVKKYLSKVSFLEAS' A
#
# COMPACT_ATOMS: atom_id res chain seq x y z
N MET A 1 16.70 -11.63 -16.75
CA MET A 1 16.08 -10.29 -16.61
C MET A 1 15.01 -10.39 -15.52
N GLN A 2 15.21 -9.70 -14.40
CA GLN A 2 14.40 -9.83 -13.19
C GLN A 2 13.89 -8.42 -12.84
N GLY A 3 12.81 -8.00 -13.50
CA GLY A 3 12.26 -6.65 -13.38
C GLY A 3 10.75 -6.69 -13.30
N TRP A 4 10.18 -7.18 -12.19
CA TRP A 4 8.73 -7.16 -11.93
C TRP A 4 8.39 -6.36 -10.66
N GLY A 5 9.29 -5.47 -10.24
CA GLY A 5 9.10 -4.63 -9.08
C GLY A 5 7.88 -3.70 -9.28
N LYS A 6 7.01 -3.65 -8.27
CA LYS A 6 5.92 -2.68 -8.18
C LYS A 6 6.25 -1.67 -7.09
N THR A 7 6.27 -0.39 -7.45
CA THR A 7 6.41 0.71 -6.49
C THR A 7 5.02 1.27 -6.22
N ILE A 8 4.62 1.29 -4.95
CA ILE A 8 3.36 1.88 -4.50
C ILE A 8 3.65 3.20 -3.79
N ILE A 9 3.11 4.29 -4.32
CA ILE A 9 3.19 5.62 -3.71
C ILE A 9 2.04 5.75 -2.71
N LEU A 10 2.42 5.95 -1.44
CA LEU A 10 1.47 6.15 -0.33
C LEU A 10 1.49 7.58 0.21
N GLY A 11 2.62 8.28 0.09
CA GLY A 11 2.78 9.65 0.53
C GLY A 11 2.14 10.64 -0.44
N VAL A 12 1.77 11.81 0.09
CA VAL A 12 1.28 12.95 -0.67
C VAL A 12 2.35 14.03 -0.61
N GLU A 13 2.78 14.51 -1.77
CA GLU A 13 3.67 15.66 -1.87
C GLU A 13 2.82 16.95 -1.79
N MET A 14 3.32 17.96 -1.07
CA MET A 14 2.55 19.14 -0.67
C MET A 14 2.70 20.33 -1.62
N HIS A 15 3.81 20.43 -2.36
CA HIS A 15 4.22 21.62 -3.11
C HIS A 15 4.12 21.46 -4.64
N GLY A 16 3.52 20.38 -5.13
CA GLY A 16 3.40 20.06 -6.54
C GLY A 16 4.71 19.60 -7.20
N SER A 17 5.68 19.15 -6.40
CA SER A 17 6.99 18.73 -6.92
C SER A 17 6.84 17.48 -7.81
N PRO A 18 7.37 17.49 -9.05
CA PRO A 18 7.21 16.36 -9.96
C PRO A 18 8.01 15.15 -9.50
N LEU A 19 7.44 13.96 -9.71
CA LEU A 19 8.14 12.69 -9.48
C LEU A 19 8.97 12.32 -10.71
N CYS A 20 10.30 12.30 -10.57
CA CYS A 20 11.21 11.88 -11.63
C CYS A 20 11.51 10.38 -11.54
N ILE A 21 11.33 9.66 -12.65
CA ILE A 21 11.61 8.23 -12.78
C ILE A 21 12.37 7.98 -14.08
N SER A 22 13.30 7.03 -14.10
CA SER A 22 13.99 6.64 -15.33
C SER A 22 13.07 5.83 -16.24
N SER A 23 12.88 6.29 -17.48
CA SER A 23 12.09 5.56 -18.50
C SER A 23 12.63 4.15 -18.76
N SER A 24 13.95 3.97 -18.65
CA SER A 24 14.59 2.66 -18.80
C SER A 24 14.11 1.64 -17.75
N GLU A 25 13.74 2.10 -16.55
CA GLU A 25 13.24 1.23 -15.50
C GLU A 25 11.81 0.73 -15.79
N ILE A 26 10.97 1.61 -16.33
CA ILE A 26 9.60 1.26 -16.76
C ILE A 26 9.65 0.29 -17.94
N LEU A 27 10.47 0.58 -18.96
CA LEU A 27 10.67 -0.29 -20.12
C LEU A 27 11.21 -1.67 -19.72
N ARG A 28 11.99 -1.76 -18.62
CA ARG A 28 12.51 -3.02 -18.07
C ARG A 28 11.54 -3.75 -17.15
N GLY A 29 10.29 -3.28 -17.05
CA GLY A 29 9.19 -3.98 -16.38
C GLY A 29 8.83 -3.48 -14.98
N LYS A 30 9.44 -2.40 -14.48
CA LYS A 30 8.97 -1.77 -13.23
C LYS A 30 7.62 -1.09 -13.46
N CYS A 31 6.74 -1.18 -12.46
CA CYS A 31 5.42 -0.54 -12.48
C CYS A 31 5.27 0.39 -11.27
N ILE A 32 4.64 1.54 -11.46
CA ILE A 32 4.40 2.52 -10.41
C ILE A 32 2.91 2.79 -10.33
N LYS A 33 2.36 2.74 -9.11
CA LYS A 33 0.94 3.01 -8.84
C LYS A 33 0.79 3.82 -7.56
N GLY A 34 -0.22 4.68 -7.51
CA GLY A 34 -0.66 5.31 -6.27
C GLY A 34 -1.66 4.43 -5.51
N SER A 35 -1.76 4.63 -4.20
CA SER A 35 -2.81 4.03 -3.39
C SER A 35 -3.24 4.97 -2.27
N LEU A 36 -4.52 5.36 -2.28
CA LEU A 36 -5.12 6.13 -1.20
C LEU A 36 -5.58 5.17 -0.09
N PHE A 37 -5.14 5.42 1.15
CA PHE A 37 -5.38 4.56 2.32
C PHE A 37 -5.03 3.08 2.08
N GLY A 38 -3.99 2.78 1.28
CA GLY A 38 -3.59 1.41 0.98
C GLY A 38 -4.63 0.59 0.19
N GLY A 39 -5.61 1.25 -0.42
CA GLY A 39 -6.69 0.60 -1.18
C GLY A 39 -7.84 0.10 -0.31
N ILE A 40 -7.89 0.54 0.96
CA ILE A 40 -8.94 0.16 1.92
C ILE A 40 -10.28 0.76 1.48
N LYS A 41 -11.27 -0.11 1.27
CA LYS A 41 -12.67 0.25 1.11
C LYS A 41 -13.33 0.35 2.47
N ALA A 42 -13.41 1.57 3.01
CA ALA A 42 -13.83 1.85 4.38
C ALA A 42 -15.03 1.01 4.87
N LYS A 43 -16.13 0.98 4.10
CA LYS A 43 -17.37 0.27 4.49
C LYS A 43 -17.19 -1.23 4.69
N ASN A 44 -16.34 -1.87 3.89
CA ASN A 44 -16.20 -3.33 3.88
C ASN A 44 -14.97 -3.80 4.66
N ASP A 45 -13.86 -3.07 4.54
CA ASP A 45 -12.56 -3.51 5.03
C ASP A 45 -12.31 -3.11 6.49
N ILE A 46 -12.87 -1.98 6.95
CA ILE A 46 -12.69 -1.54 8.35
C ILE A 46 -13.32 -2.55 9.33
N PRO A 47 -14.56 -3.03 9.15
CA PRO A 47 -15.13 -4.04 10.05
C PRO A 47 -14.29 -5.32 10.12
N ILE A 48 -13.70 -5.74 8.99
CA ILE A 48 -12.82 -6.91 8.93
C ILE A 48 -11.53 -6.65 9.70
N LEU A 49 -10.94 -5.46 9.55
CA LEU A 49 -9.72 -5.08 10.26
C LEU A 49 -9.95 -5.02 11.78
N VAL A 50 -11.07 -4.45 12.22
CA VAL A 50 -11.47 -4.42 13.64
C VAL A 50 -11.65 -5.83 14.20
N LYS A 51 -12.36 -6.71 13.49
CA LYS A 51 -12.53 -8.11 13.91
C LYS A 51 -11.19 -8.84 14.05
N LYS A 52 -10.27 -8.66 13.09
CA LYS A 52 -8.91 -9.25 13.14
C LYS A 52 -8.10 -8.70 14.31
N TYR A 53 -8.23 -7.42 14.62
CA TYR A 53 -7.56 -6.79 15.76
C TYR A 53 -8.07 -7.36 17.09
N LEU A 54 -9.39 -7.36 17.30
CA LEU A 54 -10.01 -7.87 18.53
C LEU A 54 -9.72 -9.36 18.76
N SER A 55 -9.70 -10.15 17.68
CA SER A 55 -9.32 -11.57 17.77
C SER A 55 -7.91 -11.76 18.33
N LYS A 56 -6.95 -10.90 18.01
CA LYS A 56 -5.59 -10.98 18.59
C LYS A 56 -5.56 -10.59 20.08
N VAL A 57 -6.37 -9.60 20.47
CA VAL A 57 -6.50 -9.22 21.89
C VAL A 57 -7.05 -10.39 22.71
N SER A 58 -8.07 -11.10 22.20
CA SER A 58 -8.60 -12.28 22.88
C SER A 58 -7.63 -13.45 22.98
N PHE A 59 -6.64 -13.57 22.07
CA PHE A 59 -5.57 -14.58 22.20
C PHE A 59 -4.51 -14.20 23.24
N LEU A 60 -4.31 -12.90 23.49
CA LEU A 60 -3.36 -12.40 24.49
C LEU A 60 -3.91 -12.50 25.92
N GLU A 61 -5.24 -12.43 26.11
CA GLU A 61 -5.85 -12.63 27.44
C GLU A 61 -5.98 -14.11 27.85
N ALA A 62 -5.83 -15.06 26.92
CA ALA A 62 -5.96 -16.49 27.19
C ALA A 62 -4.62 -17.20 27.46
N SER A 63 -3.50 -16.47 27.50
CA SER A 63 -2.15 -16.96 27.82
C SER A 63 -1.64 -16.31 29.11
#